data_AF-A0A2L0QW27-F1
#
_entry.id   AF-A0A2L0QW27-F1
#
_cell.length_a   1.000
_cell.length_b   1.000
_cell.length_c   1.000
_cell.angle_alpha   90.00
_cell.angle_beta   90.00
_cell.angle_gamma   90.00
#
_symmetry.space_group_name_H-M   'P 1'
#
loop_
_entity.id
_entity.type
_entity.pdbx_description
1 polymer ?
#
loop_
_entity_poly.entity_id
_entity_poly.type
_entity_poly.pdbx_seq_one_letter_code
_entity_poly.pdbx_strand_id
1 'polypeptide(L)'
;MGPDAFVVVSGKTRIPVRNLWLLLLYASDLYKTGSPSLSGIEEYPERLPDLLGEILVASVADRLKKPLTPGFAPTEGDLRRVRGRIDVLRTESHQLLSRGQVACRYEELTVDTPRNRLVQAALTFLAPLVVSKSLSHRCRADARRLSDLGVRGTDTRSTVRDTTVRFSRNDVQDRAVLLAARLALQLILPSDEGTGRLRRSSLTDHEFRRLFERAVGGFYRAAASASGWQTSTGQFISWNSNNETPGAAAFIPKMQTDILLENSTVKRRIIIDTKFTSALAKGQFGGETFKSGHLYQIYAYVRSQEAVDDPLSLYAEGILLYPSVGQSIRESFESSGHRFTVATVDLGRSAIEVRQQLLDVLTPPSQIPSAKFASQAQEEVWAMEGPTFLRHDQPEDLSDHGSHLS
;
A
#
# COMPACT_ATOMS: atom_id res chain seq x y z
N MET A 1 24.12 6.43 7.81
CA MET A 1 24.33 5.44 6.72
C MET A 1 24.80 6.19 5.48
N GLY A 2 25.70 5.63 4.68
CA GLY A 2 26.10 6.28 3.42
C GLY A 2 24.99 6.19 2.36
N PRO A 3 25.00 7.05 1.32
CA PRO A 3 24.01 7.07 0.23
C PRO A 3 23.96 5.77 -0.60
N ASP A 4 25.02 4.95 -0.51
CA ASP A 4 25.16 3.65 -1.21
C ASP A 4 24.79 2.44 -0.33
N ALA A 5 24.08 2.66 0.77
CA ALA A 5 23.57 1.53 1.55
C ALA A 5 22.44 0.82 0.78
N PHE A 6 22.46 -0.51 0.79
CA PHE A 6 21.43 -1.35 0.16
C PHE A 6 20.75 -2.24 1.19
N VAL A 7 19.47 -2.54 0.94
CA VAL A 7 18.65 -3.51 1.65
C VAL A 7 18.45 -4.70 0.72
N VAL A 8 18.55 -5.91 1.26
CA VAL A 8 18.39 -7.15 0.49
C VAL A 8 17.01 -7.72 0.76
N VAL A 9 16.10 -7.63 -0.20
CA VAL A 9 14.77 -8.25 -0.07
C VAL A 9 14.86 -9.73 -0.42
N SER A 10 14.45 -10.58 0.53
CA SER A 10 14.45 -12.04 0.46
C SER A 10 15.74 -12.67 -0.10
N GLY A 11 16.89 -12.09 0.25
CA GLY A 11 18.20 -12.60 -0.14
C GLY A 11 18.58 -12.42 -1.62
N LYS A 12 17.72 -11.79 -2.44
CA LYS A 12 17.90 -11.74 -3.91
C LYS A 12 17.99 -10.33 -4.46
N THR A 13 17.09 -9.44 -4.06
CA THR A 13 16.95 -8.12 -4.69
C THR A 13 17.60 -7.05 -3.83
N ARG A 14 18.55 -6.30 -4.40
CA ARG A 14 19.26 -5.21 -3.70
C ARG A 14 18.62 -3.87 -4.04
N ILE A 15 17.98 -3.23 -3.07
CA ILE A 15 17.31 -1.94 -3.23
C ILE A 15 18.09 -0.87 -2.44
N PRO A 16 18.40 0.30 -3.03
CA PRO A 16 18.98 1.42 -2.30
C PRO A 16 18.13 1.82 -1.08
N VAL A 17 18.77 2.04 0.07
CA VAL A 17 18.11 2.46 1.32
C VAL A 17 17.28 3.73 1.11
N ARG A 18 17.79 4.68 0.33
CA ARG A 18 17.09 5.93 -0.02
C ARG A 18 15.71 5.67 -0.67
N ASN A 19 15.61 4.68 -1.54
CA ASN A 19 14.36 4.36 -2.24
C ASN A 19 13.43 3.53 -1.36
N LEU A 20 13.97 2.75 -0.42
CA LEU A 20 13.15 2.14 0.62
C LEU A 20 12.55 3.21 1.55
N TRP A 21 13.32 4.23 1.94
CA TRP A 21 12.82 5.36 2.72
C TRP A 21 11.75 6.15 1.95
N LEU A 22 11.89 6.31 0.64
CA LEU A 22 10.86 6.88 -0.23
C LEU A 22 9.56 6.05 -0.19
N LEU A 23 9.65 4.73 -0.30
CA LEU A 23 8.48 3.85 -0.19
C LEU A 23 7.83 3.92 1.20
N LEU A 24 8.63 3.94 2.27
CA LEU A 24 8.13 4.09 3.65
C LEU A 24 7.44 5.44 3.85
N LEU A 25 8.00 6.52 3.31
CA LEU A 25 7.39 7.84 3.29
C LEU A 25 6.00 7.78 2.63
N TYR A 26 5.92 7.28 1.39
CA TYR A 26 4.65 7.19 0.67
C TYR A 26 3.62 6.29 1.38
N ALA A 27 4.07 5.18 1.99
CA ALA A 27 3.20 4.29 2.74
C ALA A 27 2.74 4.85 4.10
N SER A 28 3.39 5.91 4.59
CA SER A 28 3.16 6.49 5.92
C SER A 28 1.86 7.29 5.99
N ASP A 29 1.23 7.28 7.15
CA ASP A 29 0.07 8.14 7.39
C ASP A 29 0.47 9.61 7.56
N LEU A 30 1.73 9.89 7.91
CA LEU A 30 2.26 11.25 7.97
C LEU A 30 2.19 11.92 6.59
N TYR A 31 2.65 11.21 5.56
CA TYR A 31 2.61 11.71 4.19
C TYR A 31 1.17 11.94 3.71
N LYS A 32 0.26 11.02 4.04
CA LYS A 32 -1.18 11.15 3.72
C LYS A 32 -1.87 12.37 4.34
N THR A 33 -1.34 12.92 5.44
CA THR A 33 -1.90 14.15 6.02
C THR A 33 -1.58 15.41 5.23
N GLY A 34 -0.69 15.35 4.23
CA GLY A 34 -0.28 16.52 3.45
C GLY A 34 0.49 17.54 4.28
N SER A 35 1.28 17.07 5.27
CA SER A 35 2.03 17.97 6.16
C SER A 35 3.01 18.84 5.36
N PRO A 36 2.93 20.18 5.47
CA PRO A 36 3.85 21.09 4.76
C PRO A 36 5.33 20.82 5.08
N SER A 37 5.61 20.30 6.29
CA SER A 37 6.96 19.94 6.71
C SER A 37 7.62 18.85 5.86
N LEU A 38 6.84 18.07 5.10
CA LEU A 38 7.35 17.02 4.20
C LEU A 38 7.58 17.51 2.77
N SER A 39 7.33 18.78 2.46
CA SER A 39 7.50 19.30 1.09
C SER A 39 8.94 19.13 0.59
N GLY A 40 9.11 18.63 -0.63
CA GLY A 40 10.41 18.43 -1.28
C GLY A 40 11.23 17.23 -0.77
N ILE A 41 10.80 16.52 0.27
CA ILE A 41 11.57 15.37 0.81
C ILE A 41 11.62 14.18 -0.16
N GLU A 42 10.69 14.13 -1.11
CA GLU A 42 10.61 13.10 -2.14
C GLU A 42 11.81 13.11 -3.09
N GLU A 43 12.41 14.28 -3.30
CA GLU A 43 13.60 14.45 -4.14
C GLU A 43 14.88 14.01 -3.42
N TYR A 44 14.87 14.09 -2.09
CA TYR A 44 16.01 13.84 -1.21
C TYR A 44 15.64 12.93 -0.02
N PRO A 45 15.18 11.69 -0.27
CA PRO A 45 14.68 10.81 0.79
C PRO A 45 15.77 10.43 1.81
N GLU A 46 17.06 10.56 1.47
CA GLU A 46 18.18 10.42 2.41
C GLU A 46 18.15 11.42 3.57
N ARG A 47 17.47 12.55 3.41
CA ARG A 47 17.26 13.56 4.46
C ARG A 47 16.07 13.24 5.37
N LEU A 48 15.31 12.20 5.08
CA LEU A 48 14.12 11.82 5.86
C LEU A 48 14.44 11.61 7.36
N PRO A 49 15.53 10.92 7.76
CA PRO A 49 15.87 10.79 9.18
C PRO A 49 16.15 12.15 9.86
N ASP A 50 16.82 13.07 9.16
CA ASP A 50 17.10 14.41 9.67
C ASP A 50 15.80 15.20 9.88
N LEU A 51 14.92 15.20 8.87
CA LEU A 51 13.64 15.88 8.95
C LEU A 51 12.76 15.35 10.10
N LEU A 52 12.68 14.02 10.25
CA LEU A 52 11.94 13.43 11.36
C LEU A 52 12.57 13.80 12.70
N GLY A 53 13.91 13.85 12.78
CA GLY A 53 14.63 14.31 13.97
C GLY A 53 14.27 15.74 14.33
N GLU A 54 14.25 16.66 13.36
CA GLU A 54 13.88 18.06 13.55
C GLU A 54 12.45 18.22 14.07
N ILE A 55 11.50 17.50 13.47
CA ILE A 55 10.08 17.50 13.89
C ILE A 55 9.95 17.06 15.34
N LEU A 56 10.61 15.95 15.72
CA LEU A 56 10.49 15.40 17.07
C LEU A 56 11.19 16.26 18.12
N VAL A 57 12.38 16.76 17.83
CA VAL A 57 13.13 17.64 18.72
C VAL A 57 12.40 18.97 18.94
N ALA A 58 11.86 19.59 17.88
CA ALA A 58 11.05 20.79 18.01
C ALA A 58 9.81 20.53 18.89
N SER A 59 9.14 19.39 18.70
CA SER A 59 8.01 19.00 19.52
C SER A 59 8.38 18.84 21.00
N VAL A 60 9.51 18.18 21.31
CA VAL A 60 9.96 18.01 22.70
C VAL A 60 10.30 19.35 23.33
N ALA A 61 10.99 20.24 22.62
CA ALA A 61 11.27 21.59 23.11
C ALA A 61 9.99 22.36 23.48
N ASP A 62 8.94 22.30 22.65
CA ASP A 62 7.68 22.96 22.94
C ASP A 62 6.89 22.30 24.07
N ARG A 63 6.96 20.96 24.19
CA ARG A 63 6.35 20.22 25.29
C ARG A 63 6.99 20.54 26.63
N LEU A 64 8.29 20.75 26.66
CA LEU A 64 9.04 21.05 27.89
C LEU A 64 8.83 22.50 28.39
N LYS A 65 8.29 23.39 27.56
CA LYS A 65 7.85 24.74 27.97
C LYS A 65 6.54 24.72 28.75
N LYS A 66 5.80 23.60 28.72
CA LYS A 66 4.52 23.38 29.39
C LYS A 66 4.67 22.18 30.34
N PRO A 67 3.81 22.00 31.37
CA PRO A 67 3.75 20.70 32.04
C PRO A 67 3.42 19.64 30.98
N LEU A 68 4.25 18.58 30.89
CA LEU A 68 4.01 17.46 29.97
C LEU A 68 2.57 16.98 30.14
N THR A 69 1.85 16.79 29.04
CA THR A 69 0.46 16.30 29.07
C THR A 69 0.40 15.04 29.92
N PRO A 70 -0.16 15.10 31.13
CA PRO A 70 -0.14 13.96 32.01
C PRO A 70 -1.19 12.97 31.54
N GLY A 71 -0.88 11.68 31.61
CA GLY A 71 -1.84 10.61 31.41
C GLY A 71 -2.23 9.98 32.74
N PHE A 72 -3.35 9.27 32.74
CA PHE A 72 -3.74 8.40 33.84
C PHE A 72 -3.21 6.98 33.55
N ALA A 73 -2.43 6.43 34.47
CA ALA A 73 -2.01 5.04 34.41
C ALA A 73 -2.72 4.21 35.49
N PRO A 74 -3.32 3.06 35.13
CA PRO A 74 -3.88 2.15 36.11
C PRO A 74 -2.74 1.63 36.98
N THR A 75 -2.88 1.84 38.28
CA THR A 75 -1.89 1.49 39.29
C THR A 75 -2.57 0.64 40.35
N GLU A 76 -1.88 -0.41 40.78
CA GLU A 76 -2.32 -1.28 41.87
C GLU A 76 -1.33 -1.19 43.02
N GLY A 77 -1.83 -1.12 44.25
CA GLY A 77 -0.97 -1.08 45.42
C GLY A 77 -1.69 -1.43 46.72
N ASP A 78 -0.92 -1.94 47.69
CA ASP A 78 -1.41 -2.29 49.01
C ASP A 78 -1.24 -1.09 49.94
N LEU A 79 -2.31 -0.30 50.08
CA LEU A 79 -2.28 1.01 50.72
C LEU A 79 -2.86 0.95 52.14
N ARG A 80 -2.35 1.80 53.05
CA ARG A 80 -2.93 1.99 54.39
C ARG A 80 -4.19 2.86 54.40
N ARG A 81 -4.58 3.42 53.26
CA ARG A 81 -5.78 4.24 53.05
C ARG A 81 -6.40 3.87 51.71
N VAL A 82 -7.72 3.85 51.65
CA VAL A 82 -8.47 3.55 50.42
C VAL A 82 -8.22 4.66 49.38
N ARG A 83 -7.82 4.26 48.18
CA ARG A 83 -7.69 5.13 46.99
C ARG A 83 -8.25 4.39 45.78
N GLY A 84 -9.20 4.98 45.06
CA GLY A 84 -9.83 4.32 43.91
C GLY A 84 -10.71 3.13 44.29
N ARG A 85 -10.65 2.05 43.50
CA ARG A 85 -11.45 0.83 43.69
C ARG A 85 -10.70 -0.19 44.54
N ILE A 86 -11.37 -0.83 45.49
CA ILE A 86 -10.78 -1.87 46.33
C ILE A 86 -10.79 -3.21 45.56
N ASP A 87 -9.66 -3.91 45.56
CA ASP A 87 -9.57 -5.31 45.14
C ASP A 87 -9.86 -6.20 46.36
N VAL A 88 -11.13 -6.52 46.54
CA VAL A 88 -11.62 -7.29 47.71
C VAL A 88 -10.99 -8.69 47.74
N LEU A 89 -10.88 -9.35 46.58
CA LEU A 89 -10.33 -10.70 46.50
C LEU A 89 -8.86 -10.74 46.91
N ARG A 90 -8.05 -9.79 46.40
CA ARG A 90 -6.63 -9.69 46.78
C ARG A 90 -6.46 -9.26 48.25
N THR A 91 -7.32 -8.37 48.74
CA THR A 91 -7.29 -7.91 50.13
C THR A 91 -7.54 -9.05 51.12
N GLU A 92 -8.54 -9.88 50.86
CA GLU A 92 -8.88 -11.03 51.72
C GLU A 92 -7.86 -12.18 51.59
N SER A 93 -7.51 -12.56 50.36
CA SER A 93 -6.57 -13.69 50.13
C SER A 93 -5.17 -13.46 50.72
N HIS A 94 -4.71 -12.20 50.74
CA HIS A 94 -3.43 -11.83 51.36
C HIS A 94 -3.57 -11.32 52.81
N GLN A 95 -4.76 -11.38 53.41
CA GLN A 95 -5.07 -10.92 54.77
C GLN A 95 -4.58 -9.49 55.05
N LEU A 96 -4.68 -8.59 54.06
CA LEU A 96 -4.08 -7.25 54.14
C LEU A 96 -4.66 -6.41 55.27
N LEU A 97 -5.94 -6.61 55.63
CA LEU A 97 -6.60 -5.90 56.73
C LEU A 97 -5.92 -6.14 58.07
N SER A 98 -5.40 -7.35 58.32
CA SER A 98 -4.65 -7.67 59.55
C SER A 98 -3.35 -6.88 59.68
N ARG A 99 -2.83 -6.37 58.55
CA ARG A 99 -1.62 -5.53 58.45
C ARG A 99 -1.96 -4.04 58.31
N GLY A 100 -3.24 -3.67 58.42
CA GLY A 100 -3.72 -2.30 58.21
C GLY A 100 -3.57 -1.82 56.76
N GLN A 101 -3.63 -2.73 55.78
CA GLN A 101 -3.51 -2.44 54.35
C GLN A 101 -4.75 -2.90 53.58
N VAL A 102 -5.00 -2.30 52.41
CA VAL A 102 -6.07 -2.65 51.47
C VAL A 102 -5.50 -2.62 50.06
N ALA A 103 -5.74 -3.68 49.28
CA ALA A 103 -5.35 -3.70 47.87
C ALA A 103 -6.27 -2.75 47.09
N CYS A 104 -5.68 -1.73 46.47
CA CYS A 104 -6.40 -0.68 45.77
C CYS A 104 -5.96 -0.62 44.30
N ARG A 105 -6.93 -0.45 43.40
CA ARG A 105 -6.75 -0.14 41.98
C ARG A 105 -7.18 1.31 41.74
N TYR A 106 -6.26 2.16 41.32
CA TYR A 106 -6.49 3.59 41.15
C TYR A 106 -5.74 4.12 39.94
N GLU A 107 -6.09 5.33 39.52
CA GLU A 107 -5.41 6.04 38.46
C GLU A 107 -4.41 7.04 39.05
N GLU A 108 -3.16 6.94 38.63
CA GLU A 108 -2.12 7.89 39.00
C GLU A 108 -1.72 8.75 37.80
N LEU A 109 -1.49 10.03 38.08
CA LEU A 109 -1.03 10.97 37.09
C LEU A 109 0.43 10.65 36.77
N THR A 110 0.71 10.30 35.52
CA THR A 110 2.05 9.95 35.07
C THR A 110 2.40 10.66 33.77
N VAL A 111 3.69 10.98 33.61
CA VAL A 111 4.26 11.40 32.33
C VAL A 111 4.63 10.21 31.45
N ASP A 112 4.62 8.99 32.01
CA ASP A 112 4.96 7.74 31.34
C ASP A 112 3.81 7.24 30.45
N THR A 113 3.44 8.07 29.49
CA THR A 113 2.35 7.79 28.53
C THR A 113 2.88 7.06 27.30
N PRO A 114 2.04 6.24 26.61
CA PRO A 114 2.44 5.58 25.37
C PRO A 114 2.98 6.56 24.31
N ARG A 115 2.46 7.79 24.31
CA ARG A 115 2.92 8.89 23.44
C ARG A 115 4.35 9.34 23.77
N ASN A 116 4.64 9.59 25.03
CA ASN A 116 5.97 10.04 25.43
C ASN A 116 7.00 8.91 25.25
N ARG A 117 6.62 7.67 25.53
CA ARG A 117 7.39 6.46 25.25
C ARG A 117 7.74 6.33 23.76
N LEU A 118 6.75 6.52 22.88
CA LEU A 118 6.94 6.48 21.43
C LEU A 118 7.92 7.55 20.93
N VAL A 119 7.78 8.79 21.40
CA VAL A 119 8.67 9.90 21.02
C VAL A 119 10.09 9.65 21.54
N GLN A 120 10.23 9.20 22.79
CA GLN A 120 11.52 8.89 23.41
C GLN A 120 12.23 7.74 22.67
N ALA A 121 11.50 6.69 22.28
CA ALA A 121 12.02 5.59 21.48
C ALA A 121 12.47 6.06 20.09
N ALA A 122 11.65 6.88 19.41
CA ALA A 122 11.97 7.42 18.09
C ALA A 122 13.21 8.33 18.10
N LEU A 123 13.36 9.21 19.10
CA LEU A 123 14.53 10.06 19.25
C LEU A 123 15.81 9.26 19.51
N THR A 124 15.72 8.24 20.37
CA THR A 124 16.83 7.32 20.65
C THR A 124 17.25 6.59 19.38
N PHE A 125 16.29 6.17 18.56
CA PHE A 125 16.52 5.47 17.30
C PHE A 125 17.09 6.36 16.19
N LEU A 126 16.61 7.59 16.05
CA LEU A 126 17.07 8.52 15.02
C LEU A 126 18.47 9.07 15.30
N ALA A 127 18.87 9.17 16.56
CA ALA A 127 20.17 9.71 16.96
C ALA A 127 21.38 9.17 16.17
N PRO A 128 21.52 7.85 15.92
CA PRO A 128 22.59 7.31 15.07
C PRO A 128 22.33 7.40 13.55
N LEU A 129 21.10 7.65 13.10
CA LEU A 129 20.74 7.70 11.69
C LEU A 129 20.88 9.10 11.07
N VAL A 130 20.64 10.12 11.87
CA VAL A 130 20.76 11.53 11.50
C VAL A 130 22.18 11.88 11.06
N VAL A 131 22.31 12.61 9.95
CA VAL A 131 23.58 13.03 9.36
C VAL A 131 24.20 14.17 10.17
N SER A 132 23.37 15.13 10.61
CA SER A 132 23.82 16.29 11.38
C SER A 132 24.25 15.89 12.80
N LYS A 133 25.53 16.14 13.13
CA LYS A 133 26.07 15.86 14.48
C LYS A 133 25.35 16.65 15.58
N SER A 134 24.96 17.89 15.30
CA SER A 134 24.24 18.73 16.27
C SER A 134 22.84 18.19 16.53
N LEU A 135 22.12 17.78 15.48
CA LEU A 135 20.80 17.17 15.62
C LEU A 135 20.87 15.81 16.30
N SER A 136 21.85 14.97 15.97
CA SER A 136 22.12 13.70 16.66
C SER A 136 22.35 13.89 18.16
N HIS A 137 23.07 14.95 18.56
CA HIS A 137 23.27 15.29 19.97
C HIS A 137 21.96 15.73 20.63
N ARG A 138 21.17 16.59 19.98
CA ARG A 138 19.86 17.04 20.47
C ARG A 138 18.89 15.88 20.65
N CYS A 139 18.79 14.96 19.69
CA CYS A 139 17.96 13.76 19.83
C CYS A 139 18.33 12.94 21.07
N ARG A 140 19.63 12.76 21.34
CA ARG A 140 20.11 12.04 22.54
C ARG A 140 19.87 12.81 23.83
N ALA A 141 19.99 14.13 23.81
CA ALA A 141 19.74 14.99 24.96
C ALA A 141 18.25 14.98 25.33
N ASP A 142 17.37 15.14 24.34
CA ASP A 142 15.92 15.15 24.55
C ASP A 142 15.38 13.77 24.96
N ALA A 143 15.89 12.69 24.36
CA ALA A 143 15.55 11.33 24.79
C ALA A 143 15.94 11.08 26.25
N ARG A 144 17.14 11.51 26.67
CA ARG A 144 17.59 11.41 28.07
C ARG A 144 16.74 12.25 29.00
N ARG A 145 16.43 13.49 28.62
CA ARG A 145 15.58 14.38 29.41
C ARG A 145 14.18 13.80 29.63
N LEU A 146 13.60 13.15 28.63
CA LEU A 146 12.33 12.43 28.80
C LEU A 146 12.46 11.27 29.79
N SER A 147 13.56 10.53 29.75
CA SER A 147 13.84 9.47 30.73
C SER A 147 14.05 10.00 32.15
N ASP A 148 14.75 11.11 32.31
CA ASP A 148 14.97 11.77 33.61
C ASP A 148 13.64 12.25 34.23
N LEU A 149 12.66 12.62 33.39
CA LEU A 149 11.31 12.97 33.83
C LEU A 149 10.45 11.75 34.19
N GLY A 150 10.94 10.52 34.01
CA GLY A 150 10.23 9.28 34.35
C GLY A 150 9.54 8.57 33.19
N VAL A 151 9.80 8.98 31.93
CA VAL A 151 9.33 8.24 30.75
C VAL A 151 10.17 6.98 30.58
N ARG A 152 9.53 5.81 30.67
CA ARG A 152 10.25 4.54 30.56
C ARG A 152 10.80 4.34 29.15
N GLY A 153 12.06 3.95 29.05
CA GLY A 153 12.64 3.49 27.80
C GLY A 153 11.88 2.26 27.31
N THR A 154 11.36 2.33 26.09
CA THR A 154 10.65 1.20 25.50
C THR A 154 11.58 0.48 24.55
N ASP A 155 11.55 -0.85 24.54
CA ASP A 155 12.21 -1.61 23.47
C ASP A 155 11.61 -1.15 22.14
N THR A 156 12.48 -0.66 21.25
CA THR A 156 12.11 -0.22 19.90
C THR A 156 11.33 -1.29 19.14
N ARG A 157 11.58 -2.59 19.40
CA ARG A 157 10.88 -3.71 18.77
C ARG A 157 9.46 -3.92 19.29
N SER A 158 9.21 -3.76 20.59
CA SER A 158 7.86 -3.89 21.16
C SER A 158 6.97 -2.72 20.78
N THR A 159 7.55 -1.52 20.68
CA THR A 159 6.84 -0.28 20.33
C THR A 159 6.30 -0.28 18.90
N VAL A 160 7.02 -0.91 17.95
CA VAL A 160 6.57 -1.05 16.55
C VAL A 160 5.37 -1.99 16.43
N ARG A 161 5.34 -3.08 17.23
CA ARG A 161 4.22 -4.02 17.28
C ARG A 161 2.98 -3.42 17.94
N ASP A 162 3.18 -2.52 18.91
CA ASP A 162 2.11 -1.85 19.66
C ASP A 162 1.64 -0.52 19.01
N THR A 163 1.77 -0.40 17.69
CA THR A 163 1.28 0.77 16.92
C THR A 163 -0.25 0.84 16.83
N THR A 164 -0.95 -0.06 17.51
CA THR A 164 -2.41 -0.09 17.68
C THR A 164 -2.93 0.94 18.68
N VAL A 165 -2.05 1.71 19.36
CA VAL A 165 -2.47 2.84 20.20
C VAL A 165 -3.32 3.80 19.36
N ARG A 166 -4.64 3.73 19.56
CA ARG A 166 -5.61 4.64 18.95
C ARG A 166 -5.47 5.96 19.67
N PHE A 167 -4.86 6.93 19.00
CA PHE A 167 -4.74 8.28 19.55
C PHE A 167 -6.13 8.89 19.70
N SER A 168 -6.37 9.51 20.86
CA SER A 168 -7.66 10.09 21.22
C SER A 168 -7.90 11.38 20.43
N ARG A 169 -9.13 11.90 20.43
CA ARG A 169 -9.45 13.25 19.92
C ARG A 169 -8.60 14.35 20.59
N ASN A 170 -8.07 14.10 21.78
CA ASN A 170 -7.16 15.02 22.47
C ASN A 170 -5.73 15.07 21.89
N ASP A 171 -5.38 14.19 20.94
CA ASP A 171 -4.05 14.12 20.32
C ASP A 171 -3.97 14.85 18.97
N VAL A 172 -4.98 15.62 18.56
CA VAL A 172 -5.01 16.28 17.23
C VAL A 172 -3.82 17.22 17.04
N GLN A 173 -3.43 17.97 18.09
CA GLN A 173 -2.27 18.86 18.06
C GLN A 173 -0.93 18.10 17.88
N ASP A 174 -0.91 16.81 18.21
CA ASP A 174 0.31 16.01 18.27
C ASP A 174 0.32 14.86 17.28
N ARG A 175 -0.74 14.74 16.48
CA ARG A 175 -0.90 13.71 15.47
C ARG A 175 0.30 13.68 14.53
N ALA A 176 0.75 14.83 14.03
CA ALA A 176 1.91 14.90 13.15
C ALA A 176 3.20 14.38 13.83
N VAL A 177 3.42 14.72 15.09
CA VAL A 177 4.60 14.30 15.88
C VAL A 177 4.57 12.78 16.11
N LEU A 178 3.40 12.25 16.47
CA LEU A 178 3.19 10.82 16.69
C LEU A 178 3.37 10.03 15.39
N LEU A 179 2.84 10.53 14.28
CA LEU A 179 3.01 9.93 12.97
C LEU A 179 4.47 9.99 12.51
N ALA A 180 5.19 11.08 12.80
CA ALA A 180 6.63 11.19 12.57
C ALA A 180 7.43 10.19 13.42
N ALA A 181 7.09 10.03 14.70
CA ALA A 181 7.73 9.03 15.57
C ALA A 181 7.47 7.60 15.07
N ARG A 182 6.24 7.30 14.61
CA ARG A 182 5.93 6.01 13.98
C ARG A 182 6.74 5.77 12.72
N LEU A 183 6.79 6.76 11.82
CA LEU A 183 7.57 6.64 10.58
C LEU A 183 9.06 6.46 10.91
N ALA A 184 9.60 7.20 11.86
CA ALA A 184 10.98 7.06 12.32
C ALA A 184 11.29 5.64 12.78
N LEU A 185 10.42 5.03 13.59
CA LEU A 185 10.56 3.64 14.01
C LEU A 185 10.29 2.64 12.88
N GLN A 186 9.59 3.00 11.81
CA GLN A 186 9.46 2.16 10.62
C GLN A 186 10.70 2.21 9.72
N LEU A 187 11.58 3.21 9.89
CA LEU A 187 12.91 3.19 9.26
C LEU A 187 13.82 2.11 9.87
N ILE A 188 13.36 1.36 10.90
CA ILE A 188 14.03 0.18 11.42
C ILE A 188 14.21 -0.82 10.27
N LEU A 189 15.43 -0.85 9.76
CA LEU A 189 15.98 -2.05 9.17
C LEU A 189 16.34 -2.96 10.35
N PRO A 190 15.90 -4.23 10.37
CA PRO A 190 16.34 -5.16 11.40
C PRO A 190 17.88 -5.12 11.54
N SER A 191 18.35 -5.40 12.74
CA SER A 191 19.78 -5.62 13.02
C SER A 191 19.85 -6.88 13.86
N ASP A 192 20.75 -7.79 13.48
CA ASP A 192 21.14 -8.89 14.34
C ASP A 192 21.85 -8.35 15.59
N GLU A 193 21.68 -9.08 16.68
CA GLU A 193 21.95 -8.66 18.05
C GLU A 193 23.44 -8.51 18.38
N GLY A 194 23.72 -7.66 19.37
CA GLY A 194 24.98 -7.71 20.12
C GLY A 194 26.07 -6.70 19.72
N THR A 195 25.98 -6.05 18.55
CA THR A 195 26.91 -4.95 18.22
C THR A 195 26.10 -3.77 17.72
N GLY A 196 26.28 -2.58 18.29
CA GLY A 196 25.55 -1.35 17.97
C GLY A 196 25.78 -0.79 16.55
N ARG A 197 25.97 -1.65 15.56
CA ARG A 197 26.05 -1.34 14.14
C ARG A 197 24.80 -1.90 13.48
N LEU A 198 23.89 -1.00 13.09
CA LEU A 198 22.70 -1.24 12.26
C LEU A 198 23.07 -2.01 10.99
N ARG A 199 23.14 -3.34 11.06
CA ARG A 199 23.39 -4.21 9.91
C ARG A 199 22.78 -5.59 10.14
N ARG A 200 21.49 -5.72 9.80
CA ARG A 200 21.01 -6.68 8.78
C ARG A 200 19.49 -6.66 8.62
N SER A 201 19.03 -6.66 7.39
CA SER A 201 18.74 -5.54 6.48
C SER A 201 17.92 -6.18 5.35
N SER A 202 16.91 -6.97 5.75
CA SER A 202 16.16 -7.82 4.85
C SER A 202 14.70 -7.80 5.19
N LEU A 203 13.91 -7.45 4.19
CA LEU A 203 12.46 -7.59 4.21
C LEU A 203 12.12 -8.94 3.57
N THR A 204 11.11 -9.60 4.11
CA THR A 204 10.49 -10.75 3.44
C THR A 204 9.72 -10.27 2.20
N ASP A 205 9.46 -11.18 1.26
CA ASP A 205 8.64 -10.90 0.07
C ASP A 205 7.27 -10.33 0.44
N HIS A 206 6.66 -10.89 1.49
CA HIS A 206 5.35 -10.48 1.96
C HIS A 206 5.36 -9.06 2.54
N GLU A 207 6.35 -8.74 3.39
CA GLU A 207 6.50 -7.39 3.95
C GLU A 207 6.75 -6.35 2.86
N PHE A 208 7.63 -6.68 1.92
CA PHE A 208 7.94 -5.77 0.82
C PHE A 208 6.76 -5.58 -0.12
N ARG A 209 6.02 -6.65 -0.47
CA ARG A 209 4.79 -6.55 -1.27
C ARG A 209 3.80 -5.58 -0.64
N ARG A 210 3.52 -5.76 0.67
CA ARG A 210 2.61 -4.89 1.41
C ARG A 210 3.12 -3.44 1.50
N LEU A 211 4.43 -3.25 1.64
CA LEU A 211 5.04 -1.92 1.63
C LEU A 211 4.86 -1.25 0.27
N PHE A 212 5.17 -1.95 -0.81
CA PHE A 212 5.07 -1.42 -2.17
C PHE A 212 3.62 -1.06 -2.53
N GLU A 213 2.67 -1.96 -2.29
CA GLU A 213 1.23 -1.72 -2.47
C GLU A 213 0.77 -0.44 -1.74
N ARG A 214 1.10 -0.33 -0.44
CA ARG A 214 0.77 0.85 0.37
C ARG A 214 1.46 2.12 -0.10
N ALA A 215 2.71 2.01 -0.55
CA ALA A 215 3.49 3.13 -1.05
C ALA A 215 2.88 3.67 -2.35
N VAL A 216 2.55 2.79 -3.31
CA VAL A 216 1.91 3.17 -4.57
C VAL A 216 0.56 3.86 -4.32
N GLY A 217 -0.28 3.29 -3.45
CA GLY A 217 -1.57 3.90 -3.09
C GLY A 217 -1.42 5.25 -2.35
N GLY A 218 -0.45 5.35 -1.44
CA GLY A 218 -0.15 6.60 -0.73
C GLY A 218 0.44 7.68 -1.64
N PHE A 219 1.27 7.29 -2.60
CA PHE A 219 1.83 8.17 -3.63
C PHE A 219 0.72 8.80 -4.47
N TYR A 220 -0.14 8.01 -5.11
CA TYR A 220 -1.20 8.57 -5.96
C TYR A 220 -2.20 9.42 -5.17
N ARG A 221 -2.52 9.03 -3.94
CA ARG A 221 -3.38 9.86 -3.08
C ARG A 221 -2.81 11.25 -2.85
N ALA A 222 -1.49 11.40 -2.72
CA ALA A 222 -0.88 12.71 -2.54
C ALA A 222 -0.62 13.42 -3.88
N ALA A 223 0.05 12.75 -4.82
CA ALA A 223 0.55 13.35 -6.04
C ALA A 223 -0.52 13.56 -7.12
N ALA A 224 -1.53 12.68 -7.20
CA ALA A 224 -2.54 12.73 -8.25
C ALA A 224 -3.76 13.58 -7.88
N SER A 225 -4.00 13.81 -6.59
CA SER A 225 -5.13 14.61 -6.08
C SER A 225 -5.16 16.03 -6.64
N ALA A 226 -3.99 16.68 -6.79
CA ALA A 226 -3.89 18.02 -7.36
C ALA A 226 -4.34 18.08 -8.83
N SER A 227 -4.26 16.97 -9.55
CA SER A 227 -4.67 16.84 -10.95
C SER A 227 -6.09 16.26 -11.11
N GLY A 228 -6.89 16.25 -10.04
CA GLY A 228 -8.29 15.80 -10.05
C GLY A 228 -8.49 14.29 -9.97
N TRP A 229 -7.44 13.50 -9.68
CA TRP A 229 -7.57 12.06 -9.49
C TRP A 229 -8.03 11.71 -8.08
N GLN A 230 -9.05 10.85 -8.00
CA GLN A 230 -9.49 10.21 -6.77
C GLN A 230 -8.82 8.85 -6.65
N THR A 231 -8.23 8.57 -5.48
CA THR A 231 -7.48 7.33 -5.22
C THR A 231 -8.13 6.50 -4.13
N SER A 232 -8.67 5.34 -4.51
CA SER A 232 -9.18 4.30 -3.63
C SER A 232 -8.15 3.16 -3.54
N THR A 233 -8.03 2.54 -2.36
CA THR A 233 -7.07 1.44 -2.12
C THR A 233 -7.79 0.29 -1.44
N GLY A 234 -7.56 -0.94 -1.88
CA GLY A 234 -8.20 -2.12 -1.28
C GLY A 234 -9.70 -2.21 -1.54
N GLN A 235 -10.20 -1.66 -2.66
CA GLN A 235 -11.62 -1.63 -2.98
C GLN A 235 -12.10 -3.01 -3.45
N PHE A 236 -13.23 -3.45 -2.92
CA PHE A 236 -13.87 -4.69 -3.35
C PHE A 236 -14.66 -4.46 -4.64
N ILE A 237 -14.48 -5.38 -5.59
CA ILE A 237 -15.28 -5.48 -6.82
C ILE A 237 -16.14 -6.74 -6.67
N SER A 238 -17.44 -6.61 -6.89
CA SER A 238 -18.34 -7.77 -6.93
C SER A 238 -18.14 -8.54 -8.24
N TRP A 239 -18.33 -9.85 -8.20
CA TRP A 239 -18.44 -10.61 -9.44
C TRP A 239 -19.72 -10.20 -10.18
N ASN A 240 -19.64 -10.11 -11.50
CA ASN A 240 -20.83 -9.98 -12.34
C ASN A 240 -21.45 -11.37 -12.53
N SER A 241 -21.93 -11.95 -11.43
CA SER A 241 -22.53 -13.28 -11.36
C SER A 241 -24.05 -13.21 -11.51
N ASN A 242 -24.60 -14.05 -12.36
CA ASN A 242 -26.04 -14.24 -12.55
C ASN A 242 -26.39 -15.71 -12.27
N ASN A 243 -27.62 -15.96 -11.79
CA ASN A 243 -28.13 -17.31 -11.52
C ASN A 243 -27.31 -18.11 -10.50
N GLU A 244 -26.89 -17.46 -9.41
CA GLU A 244 -26.15 -18.12 -8.32
C GLU A 244 -26.99 -19.21 -7.64
N THR A 245 -26.36 -20.35 -7.34
CA THR A 245 -26.96 -21.35 -6.46
C THR A 245 -27.00 -20.83 -5.01
N PRO A 246 -27.91 -21.32 -4.15
CA PRO A 246 -28.07 -20.78 -2.79
C PRO A 246 -26.81 -20.77 -1.91
N GLY A 247 -25.81 -21.61 -2.21
CA GLY A 247 -24.54 -21.67 -1.48
C GLY A 247 -23.38 -20.91 -2.14
N ALA A 248 -23.52 -20.41 -3.38
CA ALA A 248 -22.41 -19.90 -4.17
C ALA A 248 -21.72 -18.69 -3.51
N ALA A 249 -22.51 -17.76 -2.95
CA ALA A 249 -22.00 -16.56 -2.29
C ALA A 249 -21.00 -16.83 -1.14
N ALA A 250 -21.06 -18.01 -0.51
CA ALA A 250 -20.12 -18.38 0.56
C ALA A 250 -18.74 -18.82 0.04
N PHE A 251 -18.66 -19.27 -1.22
CA PHE A 251 -17.46 -19.86 -1.82
C PHE A 251 -16.84 -19.00 -2.94
N ILE A 252 -17.59 -18.06 -3.49
CA ILE A 252 -17.06 -17.11 -4.48
C ILE A 252 -15.98 -16.23 -3.81
N PRO A 253 -14.75 -16.21 -4.35
CA PRO A 253 -13.67 -15.44 -3.75
C PRO A 253 -13.96 -13.94 -3.83
N LYS A 254 -13.58 -13.16 -2.82
CA LYS A 254 -13.70 -11.70 -2.91
C LYS A 254 -12.64 -11.14 -3.84
N MET A 255 -13.03 -10.29 -4.79
CA MET A 255 -12.08 -9.54 -5.60
C MET A 255 -11.76 -8.22 -4.91
N GLN A 256 -10.50 -8.04 -4.51
CA GLN A 256 -10.01 -6.81 -3.91
C GLN A 256 -8.89 -6.24 -4.78
N THR A 257 -9.07 -5.00 -5.25
CA THR A 257 -8.06 -4.29 -6.02
C THR A 257 -7.05 -3.61 -5.12
N ASP A 258 -5.79 -3.52 -5.56
CA ASP A 258 -4.76 -2.81 -4.79
C ASP A 258 -5.03 -1.30 -4.82
N ILE A 259 -5.10 -0.69 -6.01
CA ILE A 259 -5.40 0.73 -6.21
C ILE A 259 -6.42 0.92 -7.35
N LEU A 260 -7.42 1.77 -7.11
CA LEU A 260 -8.32 2.30 -8.12
C LEU A 260 -8.12 3.82 -8.21
N LEU A 261 -7.86 4.30 -9.42
CA LEU A 261 -7.75 5.72 -9.73
C LEU A 261 -8.88 6.14 -10.65
N GLU A 262 -9.54 7.23 -10.31
CA GLU A 262 -10.60 7.80 -11.14
C GLU A 262 -10.39 9.29 -11.35
N ASN A 263 -10.64 9.75 -12.56
CA ASN A 263 -10.65 11.16 -12.87
C ASN A 263 -11.85 11.48 -13.76
N SER A 264 -12.85 12.11 -13.17
CA SER A 264 -14.11 12.43 -13.84
C SER A 264 -13.93 13.50 -14.94
N THR A 265 -12.93 14.38 -14.82
CA THR A 265 -12.67 15.45 -15.80
C THR A 265 -12.13 14.88 -17.10
N VAL A 266 -11.13 14.00 -17.03
CA VAL A 266 -10.56 13.33 -18.23
C VAL A 266 -11.29 12.03 -18.57
N LYS A 267 -12.32 11.65 -17.80
CA LYS A 267 -13.13 10.44 -17.95
C LYS A 267 -12.28 9.16 -18.03
N ARG A 268 -11.37 8.99 -17.07
CA ARG A 268 -10.49 7.80 -17.00
C ARG A 268 -10.64 7.09 -15.67
N ARG A 269 -10.63 5.76 -15.74
CA ARG A 269 -10.52 4.85 -14.60
C ARG A 269 -9.34 3.93 -14.82
N ILE A 270 -8.48 3.80 -13.82
CA ILE A 270 -7.29 2.94 -13.85
C ILE A 270 -7.33 2.02 -12.63
N ILE A 271 -7.31 0.72 -12.87
CA ILE A 271 -7.14 -0.31 -11.85
C ILE A 271 -5.68 -0.72 -11.88
N ILE A 272 -4.98 -0.55 -10.75
CA ILE A 272 -3.58 -0.95 -10.61
C ILE A 272 -3.52 -2.13 -9.66
N ASP A 273 -2.83 -3.18 -10.08
CA ASP A 273 -2.48 -4.35 -9.28
C ASP A 273 -0.96 -4.46 -9.18
N THR A 274 -0.44 -4.52 -7.95
CA THR A 274 0.99 -4.48 -7.66
C THR A 274 1.53 -5.88 -7.41
N LYS A 275 2.72 -6.17 -7.94
CA LYS A 275 3.28 -7.53 -7.89
C LYS A 275 4.76 -7.51 -7.53
N PHE A 276 5.16 -8.20 -6.46
CA PHE A 276 6.57 -8.35 -6.07
C PHE A 276 7.20 -9.62 -6.67
N THR A 277 7.39 -9.65 -7.98
CA THR A 277 8.11 -10.72 -8.69
C THR A 277 8.69 -10.16 -10.00
N SER A 278 9.49 -10.94 -10.75
CA SER A 278 9.80 -10.58 -12.15
C SER A 278 8.49 -10.39 -12.95
N ALA A 279 8.43 -9.33 -13.76
CA ALA A 279 7.32 -9.10 -14.69
C ALA A 279 7.24 -10.17 -15.80
N LEU A 280 8.39 -10.75 -16.14
CA LEU A 280 8.56 -11.76 -17.18
C LEU A 280 8.71 -13.17 -16.59
N ALA A 281 8.20 -14.15 -17.33
CA ALA A 281 8.41 -15.58 -17.14
C ALA A 281 9.12 -16.17 -18.37
N LYS A 282 9.94 -17.21 -18.16
CA LYS A 282 10.58 -17.94 -19.26
C LYS A 282 9.57 -18.86 -19.94
N GLY A 283 9.47 -18.76 -21.26
CA GLY A 283 8.64 -19.65 -22.07
C GLY A 283 9.24 -21.05 -22.21
N GLN A 284 8.38 -22.06 -22.39
CA GLN A 284 8.80 -23.46 -22.60
C GLN A 284 9.59 -23.66 -23.90
N PHE A 285 9.37 -22.82 -24.91
CA PHE A 285 9.99 -22.91 -26.25
C PHE A 285 11.07 -21.84 -26.50
N GLY A 286 11.59 -21.22 -25.44
CA GLY A 286 12.45 -20.04 -25.53
C GLY A 286 11.63 -18.74 -25.59
N GLY A 287 12.28 -17.62 -25.24
CA GLY A 287 11.65 -16.31 -25.12
C GLY A 287 11.10 -16.00 -23.71
N GLU A 288 10.81 -14.72 -23.49
CA GLU A 288 10.22 -14.20 -22.25
C GLU A 288 8.81 -13.69 -22.53
N THR A 289 7.86 -14.01 -21.65
CA THR A 289 6.46 -13.58 -21.76
C THR A 289 5.96 -12.98 -20.46
N PHE A 290 4.90 -12.18 -20.51
CA PHE A 290 4.23 -11.72 -19.30
C PHE A 290 3.59 -12.88 -18.55
N LYS A 291 3.54 -12.76 -17.22
CA LYS A 291 2.91 -13.77 -16.36
C LYS A 291 1.40 -13.80 -16.56
N SER A 292 0.93 -14.87 -17.22
CA SER A 292 -0.48 -15.10 -17.53
C SER A 292 -1.38 -15.00 -16.30
N GLY A 293 -0.99 -15.61 -15.17
CA GLY A 293 -1.78 -15.55 -13.94
C GLY A 293 -2.05 -14.13 -13.44
N HIS A 294 -1.09 -13.21 -13.59
CA HIS A 294 -1.29 -11.81 -13.21
C HIS A 294 -2.19 -11.08 -14.22
N LEU A 295 -2.01 -11.37 -15.52
CA LEU A 295 -2.87 -10.83 -16.57
C LEU A 295 -4.33 -11.27 -16.39
N TYR A 296 -4.57 -12.54 -16.07
CA TYR A 296 -5.92 -13.02 -15.81
C TYR A 296 -6.55 -12.37 -14.58
N GLN A 297 -5.76 -12.12 -13.54
CA GLN A 297 -6.24 -11.43 -12.34
C GLN A 297 -6.68 -9.99 -12.65
N ILE A 298 -5.83 -9.19 -13.31
CA ILE A 298 -6.20 -7.81 -13.66
C ILE A 298 -7.34 -7.77 -14.69
N TYR A 299 -7.36 -8.71 -15.62
CA TYR A 299 -8.46 -8.86 -16.58
C TYR A 299 -9.78 -9.13 -15.86
N ALA A 300 -9.80 -10.04 -14.88
CA ALA A 300 -10.98 -10.30 -14.08
C ALA A 300 -11.47 -9.05 -13.34
N TYR A 301 -10.57 -8.25 -12.77
CA TYR A 301 -10.95 -6.98 -12.11
C TYR A 301 -11.58 -5.98 -13.07
N VAL A 302 -10.94 -5.76 -14.22
CA VAL A 302 -11.40 -4.79 -15.23
C VAL A 302 -12.76 -5.19 -15.82
N ARG A 303 -12.96 -6.48 -16.11
CA ARG A 303 -14.23 -6.99 -16.65
C ARG A 303 -15.34 -7.04 -15.61
N SER A 304 -15.04 -7.43 -14.38
CA SER A 304 -16.10 -7.60 -13.37
C SER A 304 -16.73 -6.28 -12.89
N GLN A 305 -16.03 -5.16 -13.06
CA GLN A 305 -16.56 -3.84 -12.71
C GLN A 305 -17.37 -3.18 -13.83
N GLU A 306 -17.48 -3.79 -15.02
CA GLU A 306 -18.31 -3.25 -16.10
C GLU A 306 -19.78 -3.11 -15.67
N ALA A 307 -20.29 -1.89 -15.77
CA ALA A 307 -21.67 -1.55 -15.49
C ALA A 307 -22.17 -0.47 -16.46
N VAL A 308 -23.37 -0.64 -17.01
CA VAL A 308 -23.93 0.25 -18.04
C VAL A 308 -24.21 1.66 -17.50
N ASP A 309 -24.56 1.75 -16.22
CA ASP A 309 -24.77 3.00 -15.48
C ASP A 309 -23.46 3.66 -15.03
N ASP A 310 -22.31 3.03 -15.27
CA ASP A 310 -20.98 3.55 -15.00
C ASP A 310 -20.12 3.59 -16.29
N PRO A 311 -20.21 4.65 -17.10
CA PRO A 311 -19.47 4.75 -18.35
C PRO A 311 -17.95 4.65 -18.22
N LEU A 312 -17.38 4.99 -17.06
CA LEU A 312 -15.93 4.87 -16.83
C LEU A 312 -15.50 3.41 -16.73
N SER A 313 -16.39 2.54 -16.25
CA SER A 313 -16.13 1.11 -16.13
C SER A 313 -15.88 0.45 -17.48
N LEU A 314 -16.61 0.86 -18.52
CA LEU A 314 -16.60 0.24 -19.86
C LEU A 314 -15.28 0.46 -20.62
N TYR A 315 -14.49 1.46 -20.22
CA TYR A 315 -13.19 1.80 -20.83
C TYR A 315 -12.08 1.87 -19.80
N ALA A 316 -12.25 1.20 -18.66
CA ALA A 316 -11.23 1.19 -17.61
C ALA A 316 -9.92 0.58 -18.10
N GLU A 317 -8.81 1.09 -17.58
CA GLU A 317 -7.47 0.61 -17.85
C GLU A 317 -7.00 -0.33 -16.73
N GLY A 318 -6.40 -1.46 -17.09
CA GLY A 318 -5.76 -2.38 -16.14
C GLY A 318 -4.24 -2.21 -16.17
N ILE A 319 -3.60 -1.99 -15.03
CA ILE A 319 -2.15 -1.83 -14.95
C ILE A 319 -1.56 -2.82 -13.95
N LEU A 320 -0.62 -3.63 -14.42
CA LEU A 320 0.21 -4.46 -13.55
C LEU A 320 1.53 -3.72 -13.29
N LEU A 321 1.80 -3.41 -12.02
CA LEU A 321 2.96 -2.63 -11.61
C LEU A 321 3.94 -3.47 -10.79
N TYR A 322 5.17 -3.60 -11.29
CA TYR A 322 6.21 -4.43 -10.69
C TYR A 322 7.38 -3.56 -10.22
N PRO A 323 7.83 -3.64 -8.97
CA PRO A 323 9.12 -3.07 -8.60
C PRO A 323 10.24 -3.91 -9.23
N SER A 324 11.25 -3.24 -9.78
CA SER A 324 12.42 -3.86 -10.41
C SER A 324 13.71 -3.20 -9.94
N VAL A 325 14.85 -3.79 -10.30
CA VAL A 325 16.17 -3.17 -10.17
C VAL A 325 16.92 -3.42 -11.46
N GLY A 326 17.20 -2.37 -12.23
CA GLY A 326 17.93 -2.46 -13.50
C GLY A 326 17.11 -2.96 -14.69
N GLN A 327 15.79 -3.03 -14.58
CA GLN A 327 14.88 -3.41 -15.66
C GLN A 327 13.78 -2.36 -15.83
N SER A 328 13.55 -1.92 -17.06
CA SER A 328 12.50 -0.97 -17.42
C SER A 328 11.62 -1.58 -18.52
N ILE A 329 10.38 -1.89 -18.18
CA ILE A 329 9.33 -2.39 -19.06
C ILE A 329 8.14 -1.45 -18.94
N ARG A 330 7.54 -1.08 -20.08
CA ARG A 330 6.24 -0.43 -20.13
C ARG A 330 5.57 -0.77 -21.45
N GLU A 331 4.85 -1.87 -21.46
CA GLU A 331 4.16 -2.37 -22.66
C GLU A 331 2.66 -2.36 -22.44
N SER A 332 1.90 -2.07 -23.50
CA SER A 332 0.44 -2.04 -23.44
C SER A 332 -0.21 -2.72 -24.62
N PHE A 333 -1.39 -3.28 -24.39
CA PHE A 333 -2.24 -3.88 -25.42
C PHE A 333 -3.72 -3.57 -25.11
N GLU A 334 -4.56 -3.67 -26.13
CA GLU A 334 -6.02 -3.53 -25.97
C GLU A 334 -6.69 -4.90 -26.07
N SER A 335 -7.70 -5.12 -25.23
CA SER A 335 -8.53 -6.32 -25.27
C SER A 335 -9.92 -6.00 -24.74
N SER A 336 -10.95 -6.41 -25.47
CA SER A 336 -12.36 -6.22 -25.11
C SER A 336 -12.72 -4.76 -24.76
N GLY A 337 -12.17 -3.78 -25.48
CA GLY A 337 -12.40 -2.35 -25.25
C GLY A 337 -11.61 -1.73 -24.09
N HIS A 338 -10.81 -2.52 -23.36
CA HIS A 338 -9.97 -2.07 -22.27
C HIS A 338 -8.50 -2.09 -22.65
N ARG A 339 -7.73 -1.17 -22.06
CA ARG A 339 -6.27 -1.14 -22.20
C ARG A 339 -5.63 -1.81 -21.00
N PHE A 340 -4.70 -2.72 -21.27
CA PHE A 340 -3.87 -3.38 -20.27
C PHE A 340 -2.43 -2.94 -20.42
N THR A 341 -1.78 -2.53 -19.33
CA THR A 341 -0.38 -2.12 -19.30
C THR A 341 0.40 -2.94 -18.30
N VAL A 342 1.56 -3.46 -18.71
CA VAL A 342 2.55 -4.05 -17.82
C VAL A 342 3.69 -3.07 -17.68
N ALA A 343 3.91 -2.57 -16.46
CA ALA A 343 4.93 -1.57 -16.18
C ALA A 343 5.82 -1.98 -15.00
N THR A 344 7.10 -1.62 -15.07
CA THR A 344 8.03 -1.75 -13.95
C THR A 344 8.41 -0.40 -13.35
N VAL A 345 8.69 -0.36 -12.06
CA VAL A 345 9.27 0.77 -11.34
C VAL A 345 10.68 0.37 -10.90
N ASP A 346 11.70 0.88 -11.59
CA ASP A 346 13.11 0.60 -11.31
C ASP A 346 13.56 1.32 -10.04
N LEU A 347 13.49 0.61 -8.91
CA LEU A 347 13.92 1.06 -7.60
C LEU A 347 15.44 1.14 -7.46
N GLY A 348 16.23 0.79 -8.48
CA GLY A 348 17.67 1.03 -8.52
C GLY A 348 18.04 2.48 -8.86
N ARG A 349 17.11 3.23 -9.46
CA ARG A 349 17.32 4.59 -9.99
C ARG A 349 17.34 5.67 -8.90
N SER A 350 17.49 6.93 -9.30
CA SER A 350 17.33 8.06 -8.38
C SER A 350 15.88 8.17 -7.89
N ALA A 351 15.66 8.84 -6.76
CA ALA A 351 14.31 9.03 -6.20
C ALA A 351 13.40 9.82 -7.17
N ILE A 352 13.97 10.79 -7.87
CA ILE A 352 13.31 11.58 -8.91
C ILE A 352 12.84 10.69 -10.07
N GLU A 353 13.70 9.80 -10.57
CA GLU A 353 13.34 8.87 -11.65
C GLU A 353 12.28 7.84 -11.20
N VAL A 354 12.36 7.33 -9.96
CA VAL A 354 11.32 6.43 -9.41
C VAL A 354 9.98 7.15 -9.35
N ARG A 355 9.99 8.40 -8.88
CA ARG A 355 8.80 9.24 -8.82
C ARG A 355 8.22 9.51 -10.21
N GLN A 356 9.07 9.81 -11.19
CA GLN A 356 8.63 10.04 -12.56
C GLN A 356 7.99 8.79 -13.18
N GLN A 357 8.59 7.61 -12.98
CA GLN A 357 8.02 6.35 -13.46
C GLN A 357 6.61 6.09 -12.89
N LEU A 358 6.37 6.45 -11.62
CA LEU A 358 5.03 6.38 -11.03
C LEU A 358 4.07 7.42 -11.63
N LEU A 359 4.53 8.65 -11.90
CA LEU A 359 3.69 9.64 -12.59
C LEU A 359 3.34 9.21 -14.01
N ASP A 360 4.27 8.58 -14.73
CA ASP A 360 4.07 8.16 -16.10
C ASP A 360 2.92 7.15 -16.22
N VAL A 361 2.58 6.41 -15.17
CA VAL A 361 1.38 5.55 -15.10
C VAL A 361 0.09 6.33 -15.35
N LEU A 362 0.01 7.60 -14.92
CA LEU A 362 -1.15 8.46 -15.19
C LEU A 362 -1.17 8.96 -16.63
N THR A 363 -0.04 8.95 -17.32
CA THR A 363 0.07 9.35 -18.72
C THR A 363 -0.33 8.17 -19.60
N PRO A 364 -1.29 8.35 -20.54
CA PRO A 364 -1.57 7.31 -21.51
C PRO A 364 -0.28 7.05 -22.31
N PRO A 365 0.10 5.78 -22.56
CA PRO A 365 1.22 5.49 -23.45
C PRO A 365 0.97 6.19 -24.79
N SER A 366 1.99 6.88 -25.31
CA SER A 366 1.90 7.56 -26.61
C SER A 366 1.34 6.59 -27.63
N GLN A 367 0.22 6.97 -28.27
CA GLN A 367 -0.37 6.19 -29.35
C GLN A 367 0.74 5.90 -30.37
N ILE A 368 1.12 4.63 -30.52
CA ILE A 368 1.59 4.18 -31.82
C ILE A 368 0.41 4.49 -32.75
N PRO A 369 0.61 5.23 -33.87
CA PRO A 369 -0.49 5.54 -34.76
C PRO A 369 -1.22 4.24 -35.08
N SER A 370 -2.51 4.23 -34.82
CA SER A 370 -3.41 3.15 -35.18
C SER A 370 -3.24 2.89 -36.67
N ALA A 371 -2.39 1.92 -37.00
CA ALA A 371 -2.40 1.31 -38.31
C ALA A 371 -3.77 0.66 -38.44
N LYS A 372 -4.64 1.35 -39.18
CA LYS A 372 -5.92 0.92 -39.73
C LYS A 372 -6.25 -0.55 -39.43
N PHE A 373 -7.07 -0.77 -38.41
CA PHE A 373 -7.99 -1.91 -38.39
C PHE A 373 -9.41 -1.35 -38.34
N ALA A 374 -9.79 -0.69 -39.44
CA ALA A 374 -11.17 -0.58 -39.85
C ALA A 374 -11.36 -1.52 -41.05
N SER A 375 -12.46 -2.28 -40.98
CA SER A 375 -13.03 -3.17 -42.01
C SER A 375 -12.20 -4.39 -42.44
N GLN A 376 -12.36 -5.52 -41.74
CA GLN A 376 -12.42 -6.86 -42.34
C GLN A 376 -13.02 -7.85 -41.32
N ALA A 377 -14.30 -7.67 -40.99
CA ALA A 377 -15.09 -8.67 -40.26
C ALA A 377 -16.60 -8.56 -40.58
N GLN A 378 -16.95 -8.01 -41.74
CA GLN A 378 -18.33 -7.85 -42.20
C GLN A 378 -18.40 -7.96 -43.72
N GLU A 379 -17.84 -9.04 -44.28
CA GLU A 379 -18.07 -9.40 -45.69
C GLU A 379 -17.88 -10.89 -46.02
N GLU A 380 -18.02 -11.79 -45.04
CA GLU A 380 -17.93 -13.26 -45.26
C GLU A 380 -19.17 -14.04 -44.80
N VAL A 381 -20.37 -13.42 -44.84
CA VAL A 381 -21.64 -14.14 -44.62
C VAL A 381 -22.64 -13.99 -45.79
N TRP A 382 -22.23 -13.49 -46.95
CA TRP A 382 -23.10 -13.43 -48.14
C TRP A 382 -22.58 -14.11 -49.41
N ALA A 383 -21.50 -14.87 -49.35
CA ALA A 383 -21.00 -15.65 -50.48
C ALA A 383 -21.35 -17.15 -50.37
N MET A 384 -22.63 -17.47 -50.23
CA MET A 384 -23.16 -18.82 -50.46
C MET A 384 -24.54 -18.75 -51.12
N GLU A 385 -24.65 -18.09 -52.26
CA GLU A 385 -25.72 -18.36 -53.23
C GLU A 385 -25.19 -18.29 -54.67
N GLY A 386 -25.23 -19.44 -55.36
CA GLY A 386 -25.19 -19.57 -56.83
C GLY A 386 -23.80 -19.70 -57.48
N PRO A 387 -23.65 -20.66 -58.40
CA PRO A 387 -23.93 -20.30 -59.79
C PRO A 387 -24.95 -21.20 -60.48
N THR A 388 -25.88 -20.53 -61.13
CA THR A 388 -26.83 -21.02 -62.11
C THR A 388 -26.11 -21.66 -63.30
N PHE A 389 -26.35 -22.96 -63.55
CA PHE A 389 -25.99 -23.62 -64.81
C PHE A 389 -27.12 -23.44 -65.84
N LEU A 390 -26.70 -23.16 -67.07
CA LEU A 390 -27.52 -22.87 -68.25
C LEU A 390 -28.27 -24.10 -68.77
N ARG A 391 -29.47 -23.83 -69.33
CA ARG A 391 -30.37 -24.74 -70.06
C ARG A 391 -29.70 -25.40 -71.28
N HIS A 392 -30.05 -26.66 -71.53
CA HIS A 392 -30.22 -27.18 -72.89
C HIS A 392 -31.44 -28.11 -72.98
N ASP A 393 -32.16 -27.99 -74.09
CA ASP A 393 -33.44 -28.59 -74.45
C ASP A 393 -33.42 -30.12 -74.58
N GLN A 394 -34.55 -30.78 -74.30
CA GLN A 394 -35.34 -31.61 -75.24
C GLN A 394 -36.58 -32.22 -74.53
N PRO A 395 -37.76 -32.30 -75.18
CA PRO A 395 -38.92 -33.02 -74.68
C PRO A 395 -39.11 -34.37 -75.41
N GLU A 396 -39.36 -35.46 -74.69
CA GLU A 396 -39.91 -36.69 -75.26
C GLU A 396 -41.08 -37.21 -74.42
N ASP A 397 -42.22 -37.29 -75.11
CA ASP A 397 -43.34 -38.22 -75.02
C ASP A 397 -43.33 -39.27 -73.91
N LEU A 398 -44.43 -39.32 -73.15
CA LEU A 398 -45.08 -40.58 -72.76
C LEU A 398 -46.60 -40.38 -72.69
N SER A 399 -47.26 -41.03 -73.63
CA SER A 399 -48.71 -41.19 -73.79
C SER A 399 -49.34 -42.04 -72.68
N ASP A 400 -50.42 -41.51 -72.12
CA ASP A 400 -51.75 -42.12 -71.95
C ASP A 400 -51.88 -43.65 -71.77
N HIS A 401 -52.43 -44.06 -70.62
CA HIS A 401 -53.45 -45.11 -70.53
C HIS A 401 -54.22 -44.99 -69.21
N GLY A 402 -55.49 -44.59 -69.30
CA GLY A 402 -56.47 -44.74 -68.23
C GLY A 402 -57.05 -46.15 -68.17
N SER A 403 -57.58 -46.55 -67.00
CA SER A 403 -58.77 -47.42 -66.86
C SER A 403 -59.22 -47.55 -65.40
N HIS A 404 -60.42 -47.00 -65.13
CA HIS A 404 -61.58 -47.60 -64.47
C HIS A 404 -61.46 -48.84 -63.53
N LEU A 405 -62.30 -48.74 -62.47
CA LEU A 405 -63.03 -49.79 -61.72
C LEU A 405 -62.25 -50.60 -60.67
N SER A 406 -62.51 -50.34 -59.38
CA SER A 406 -63.51 -51.03 -58.54
C SER A 406 -63.43 -50.58 -57.08
#